data_AF-A0A6M8SZW8-F1
#
_entry.id   AF-A0A6M8SZW8-F1
#
_cell.length_a   1.000
_cell.length_b   1.000
_cell.length_c   1.000
_cell.angle_alpha   90.00
_cell.angle_beta   90.00
_cell.angle_gamma   90.00
#
_symmetry.space_group_name_H-M   'P 1'
#
loop_
_entity.id
_entity.type
_entity.pdbx_description
1 polymer ?
#
loop_
_entity_poly.entity_id
_entity_poly.type
_entity_poly.pdbx_seq_one_letter_code
_entity_poly.pdbx_strand_id
1 'polypeptide(L)'
;MTFEAKWWVQGTIPSTTDQWGPWKNLGSCNGATPTPTVKPTATPTATPTATPTATPTATPTATPTATPTATPTATPSSVPTATPTSSPVAAYKPQISYVAAPAGYPSAEQFSAAERALYAQAGSDSQTIDRIRAALQVRPDNIVNAVSPGAASNPDNVKRVERVLSLAKFDYFFPVRNVKYTYDSLLKGVAKFPAYCATYTDGRDSDLICKKLLATSFAHFAQETGANWPSLTPAVARGYPEQNNAVLATLEQNVAIPTFRQGLWFLREQGMVEGNGTGGYQDCFNGAGSSIFSIFYPCSKNAQGQNLSYFGRGSKQLSWNYNYGPFSKSLYGDVNVLLDKPELVADTSLNFASAIWFAVYPQSPKPPMTWVIDGTWVPNQVDAANNMKPGFGATTYIINGGIECGKGSEVSQSLNRIAAYKEFTKELGIDITGEQLTCGNSKGFTDGSAAATKTYLDKGWNYNPNNPGGVAWSCQLATYQTPFSLANPGDYQACVDYFFRGQVKFNGQIVIDNSK
;
A
#
# COMPACT_ATOMS: atom_id res chain seq x y z
N MET A 1 -32.52 -40.93 2.72
CA MET A 1 -33.83 -40.43 3.17
C MET A 1 -33.97 -39.02 2.67
N THR A 2 -35.19 -38.61 2.33
CA THR A 2 -35.48 -37.25 1.85
C THR A 2 -36.04 -36.44 3.03
N PHE A 3 -35.65 -35.17 3.15
CA PHE A 3 -36.11 -34.28 4.22
C PHE A 3 -36.63 -32.97 3.62
N GLU A 4 -37.64 -32.38 4.27
CA GLU A 4 -38.22 -31.09 3.91
C GLU A 4 -38.05 -30.11 5.07
N ALA A 5 -37.64 -28.88 4.76
CA ALA A 5 -37.55 -27.80 5.75
C ALA A 5 -38.95 -27.25 6.04
N LYS A 6 -39.33 -27.20 7.32
CA LYS A 6 -40.62 -26.63 7.75
C LYS A 6 -40.61 -25.09 7.74
N TRP A 7 -39.44 -24.48 7.90
CA TRP A 7 -39.16 -23.03 7.80
C TRP A 7 -37.66 -22.80 7.58
N TRP A 8 -37.25 -21.58 7.24
CA TRP A 8 -35.86 -21.25 6.92
C TRP A 8 -34.96 -21.38 8.16
N VAL A 9 -33.84 -22.09 8.01
CA VAL A 9 -32.81 -22.28 9.06
C VAL A 9 -31.41 -22.34 8.44
N GLN A 10 -30.39 -21.89 9.17
CA GLN A 10 -28.98 -21.96 8.80
C GLN A 10 -28.18 -22.69 9.88
N GLY A 11 -27.34 -23.67 9.50
CA GLY A 11 -26.41 -24.35 10.41
C GLY A 11 -26.92 -25.60 11.13
N THR A 12 -28.07 -26.18 10.75
CA THR A 12 -28.56 -27.45 11.30
C THR A 12 -28.59 -28.57 10.25
N ILE A 13 -28.36 -29.82 10.69
CA ILE A 13 -28.35 -31.01 9.83
C ILE A 13 -29.64 -31.81 10.08
N PRO A 14 -30.36 -32.28 9.03
CA PRO A 14 -31.55 -33.11 9.19
C PRO A 14 -31.28 -34.37 10.04
N SER A 15 -32.12 -34.61 11.05
CA SER A 15 -32.04 -35.78 11.94
C SER A 15 -33.40 -36.47 12.05
N THR A 16 -33.41 -37.80 12.17
CA THR A 16 -34.63 -38.61 12.37
C THR A 16 -35.07 -38.70 13.82
N THR A 17 -34.26 -38.21 14.78
CA THR A 17 -34.55 -38.26 16.22
C THR A 17 -35.18 -36.97 16.75
N ASP A 18 -35.16 -35.89 15.97
CA ASP A 18 -35.68 -34.59 16.38
C ASP A 18 -37.09 -34.37 15.81
N GLN A 19 -38.11 -34.89 16.51
CA GLN A 19 -39.50 -34.80 16.08
C GLN A 19 -40.08 -33.38 16.10
N TRP A 20 -39.45 -32.47 16.86
CA TRP A 20 -39.87 -31.06 17.00
C TRP A 20 -38.97 -30.08 16.24
N GLY A 21 -37.90 -30.58 15.61
CA GLY A 21 -36.94 -29.81 14.85
C GLY A 21 -37.45 -29.25 13.52
N PRO A 22 -36.61 -28.41 12.87
CA PRO A 22 -36.96 -27.69 11.64
C PRO A 22 -37.09 -28.60 10.40
N TRP A 23 -36.71 -29.88 10.52
CA TRP A 23 -36.72 -30.86 9.43
C TRP A 23 -37.86 -31.87 9.59
N LYS A 24 -38.56 -32.15 8.48
CA LYS A 24 -39.57 -33.21 8.38
C LYS A 24 -38.99 -34.36 7.56
N ASN A 25 -38.98 -35.58 8.10
CA ASN A 25 -38.55 -36.78 7.38
C ASN A 25 -39.64 -37.21 6.37
N LEU A 26 -39.27 -37.38 5.11
CA LEU A 26 -40.15 -37.81 4.00
C LEU A 26 -39.92 -39.27 3.58
N GLY A 27 -39.05 -40.03 4.26
CA GLY A 27 -38.82 -41.45 3.99
C GLY A 27 -37.62 -41.75 3.07
N SER A 28 -37.44 -43.02 2.71
CA SER A 28 -36.28 -43.52 1.96
C SER A 28 -36.32 -43.13 0.48
N CYS A 29 -35.15 -42.84 -0.11
CA CYS A 29 -35.00 -42.51 -1.51
C CYS A 29 -35.12 -43.80 -2.35
N ASN A 30 -36.20 -43.98 -3.11
CA ASN A 30 -36.31 -45.11 -4.04
C ASN A 30 -35.46 -44.84 -5.28
N GLY A 31 -34.32 -45.52 -5.36
CA GLY A 31 -33.41 -45.47 -6.50
C GLY A 31 -34.02 -46.11 -7.74
N ALA A 32 -34.17 -45.32 -8.80
CA ALA A 32 -34.25 -45.80 -10.16
C ALA A 32 -33.07 -45.19 -10.93
N THR A 33 -32.05 -46.00 -11.18
CA THR A 33 -30.88 -45.68 -11.99
C THR A 33 -31.26 -45.73 -13.47
N PRO A 34 -31.10 -44.66 -14.27
CA PRO A 34 -31.32 -44.75 -15.71
C PRO A 34 -30.14 -45.44 -16.41
N THR A 35 -30.46 -46.48 -17.19
CA THR A 35 -29.53 -47.33 -17.97
C THR A 35 -29.16 -46.66 -19.31
N PRO A 36 -27.88 -46.66 -19.74
CA PRO A 36 -27.49 -46.12 -21.05
C PRO A 36 -27.69 -47.16 -22.18
N THR A 37 -28.11 -46.68 -23.35
CA THR A 37 -28.35 -47.50 -24.56
C THR A 37 -27.33 -47.17 -25.68
N VAL A 38 -26.76 -48.24 -26.25
CA VAL A 38 -25.95 -48.51 -27.50
C VAL A 38 -26.28 -47.67 -28.76
N LYS A 39 -25.51 -47.53 -29.89
CA LYS A 39 -24.15 -47.83 -30.48
C LYS A 39 -24.13 -47.07 -31.88
N PRO A 40 -23.24 -47.26 -32.90
CA PRO A 40 -22.39 -46.24 -33.53
C PRO A 40 -22.64 -45.90 -35.04
N THR A 41 -21.79 -45.01 -35.58
CA THR A 41 -21.22 -44.91 -36.96
C THR A 41 -21.73 -43.81 -37.90
N ALA A 42 -20.82 -42.93 -38.33
CA ALA A 42 -20.54 -42.61 -39.73
C ALA A 42 -19.15 -41.93 -39.86
N THR A 43 -18.33 -42.44 -40.78
CA THR A 43 -17.10 -41.81 -41.33
C THR A 43 -17.41 -41.50 -42.80
N PRO A 44 -17.11 -40.29 -43.31
CA PRO A 44 -15.99 -40.05 -44.26
C PRO A 44 -15.36 -38.65 -44.05
N THR A 45 -14.23 -38.17 -44.60
CA THR A 45 -13.04 -38.63 -45.34
C THR A 45 -12.11 -37.40 -45.41
N ALA A 46 -10.79 -37.58 -45.48
CA ALA A 46 -9.78 -36.51 -45.69
C ALA A 46 -9.90 -35.85 -47.09
N THR A 47 -9.53 -34.58 -47.28
CA THR A 47 -8.25 -34.03 -47.87
C THR A 47 -8.66 -32.70 -48.60
N PRO A 48 -7.80 -31.77 -49.07
CA PRO A 48 -6.38 -31.48 -48.82
C PRO A 48 -6.04 -30.00 -48.45
N THR A 49 -4.84 -29.88 -47.87
CA THR A 49 -3.77 -28.87 -48.02
C THR A 49 -4.02 -27.61 -48.86
N ALA A 50 -3.69 -26.44 -48.26
CA ALA A 50 -3.07 -25.33 -48.97
C ALA A 50 -1.98 -24.69 -48.09
N THR A 51 -0.74 -24.85 -48.53
CA THR A 51 0.45 -24.13 -48.04
C THR A 51 0.51 -22.77 -48.75
N PRO A 52 0.75 -21.65 -48.05
CA PRO A 52 1.35 -20.50 -48.68
C PRO A 52 2.81 -20.36 -48.22
N THR A 53 3.72 -20.75 -49.11
CA THR A 53 5.11 -20.29 -49.10
C THR A 53 5.14 -18.89 -49.70
N ALA A 54 5.68 -17.92 -48.97
CA ALA A 54 6.21 -16.70 -49.55
C ALA A 54 7.44 -16.27 -48.75
N THR A 55 8.61 -16.63 -49.29
CA THR A 55 9.87 -15.95 -49.00
C THR A 55 10.07 -14.91 -50.10
N PRO A 56 10.24 -13.64 -49.74
CA PRO A 56 11.12 -12.78 -50.50
C PRO A 56 12.27 -12.31 -49.61
N THR A 57 13.47 -12.74 -50.01
CA THR A 57 14.75 -12.19 -49.63
C THR A 57 14.84 -10.74 -50.10
N ALA A 58 15.12 -9.81 -49.19
CA ALA A 58 15.68 -8.51 -49.53
C ALA A 58 16.73 -8.14 -48.47
N THR A 59 17.99 -8.37 -48.83
CA THR A 59 19.13 -7.69 -48.24
C THR A 59 19.44 -6.49 -49.13
N PRO A 60 19.43 -5.28 -48.58
CA PRO A 60 20.52 -4.38 -48.89
C PRO A 60 21.17 -3.83 -47.61
N THR A 61 22.48 -4.03 -47.57
CA THR A 61 23.47 -3.41 -46.71
C THR A 61 23.42 -1.88 -46.84
N ALA A 62 23.36 -1.17 -45.72
CA ALA A 62 23.82 0.21 -45.63
C ALA A 62 24.73 0.35 -44.40
N THR A 63 25.98 0.68 -44.69
CA THR A 63 27.09 0.94 -43.77
C THR A 63 26.78 2.12 -42.83
N PRO A 64 27.17 2.06 -41.54
CA PRO A 64 26.87 3.11 -40.57
C PRO A 64 27.95 4.21 -40.61
N THR A 65 27.56 5.47 -40.83
CA THR A 65 28.38 6.62 -40.39
C THR A 65 27.52 7.88 -40.24
N ALA A 66 27.21 8.25 -38.99
CA ALA A 66 27.03 9.64 -38.59
C ALA A 66 27.29 9.76 -37.08
N THR A 67 28.32 10.53 -36.77
CA THR A 67 28.83 10.93 -35.46
C THR A 67 27.75 11.59 -34.58
N PRO A 68 27.72 11.34 -33.26
CA PRO A 68 26.70 11.91 -32.37
C PRO A 68 27.09 13.33 -31.97
N THR A 69 26.30 14.34 -32.32
CA THR A 69 26.33 15.65 -31.65
C THR A 69 24.99 16.36 -31.76
N ALA A 70 24.17 16.23 -30.71
CA ALA A 70 23.28 17.28 -30.23
C ALA A 70 22.82 16.87 -28.83
N THR A 71 23.31 17.58 -27.82
CA THR A 71 22.79 17.51 -26.44
C THR A 71 21.36 18.05 -26.46
N PRO A 72 20.31 17.25 -26.19
CA PRO A 72 19.00 17.83 -25.96
C PRO A 72 18.96 18.35 -24.53
N THR A 73 19.23 19.65 -24.35
CA THR A 73 18.79 20.39 -23.18
C THR A 73 17.27 20.54 -23.29
N ALA A 74 16.53 19.50 -22.88
CA ALA A 74 15.11 19.63 -22.62
C ALA A 74 14.95 20.43 -21.32
N THR A 75 14.77 21.74 -21.44
CA THR A 75 14.14 22.54 -20.39
C THR A 75 12.81 21.86 -20.04
N PRO A 76 12.50 21.59 -18.75
CA PRO A 76 11.21 21.00 -18.40
C PRO A 76 10.09 21.93 -18.88
N SER A 77 9.32 21.45 -19.85
CA SER A 77 8.07 22.06 -20.28
C SER A 77 7.15 22.12 -19.08
N SER A 78 6.67 23.32 -18.73
CA SER A 78 5.59 23.51 -17.76
C SER A 78 4.42 22.64 -18.16
N VAL A 79 4.15 21.60 -17.36
CA VAL A 79 2.93 20.80 -17.46
C VAL A 79 1.75 21.76 -17.43
N PRO A 80 0.80 21.70 -18.39
CA PRO A 80 -0.43 22.46 -18.25
C PRO A 80 -1.18 21.89 -17.06
N THR A 81 -1.31 22.67 -16.00
CA THR A 81 -2.22 22.40 -14.90
C THR A 81 -3.62 22.24 -15.48
N ALA A 82 -4.13 21.01 -15.54
CA ALA A 82 -5.54 20.80 -15.80
C ALA A 82 -6.31 21.54 -14.73
N THR A 83 -7.02 22.61 -15.10
CA THR A 83 -7.95 23.29 -14.20
C THR A 83 -8.99 22.26 -13.77
N PRO A 84 -9.10 21.90 -12.48
CA PRO A 84 -10.09 20.93 -12.05
C PRO A 84 -11.48 21.51 -12.31
N THR A 85 -12.26 20.85 -13.17
CA THR A 85 -13.71 21.05 -13.24
C THR A 85 -14.29 20.73 -11.86
N SER A 86 -14.73 21.77 -11.15
CA SER A 86 -15.26 21.65 -9.80
C SER A 86 -16.62 20.94 -9.82
N SER A 87 -16.62 19.63 -9.58
CA SER A 87 -17.80 18.95 -9.04
C SER A 87 -18.21 19.65 -7.73
N PRO A 88 -19.52 19.74 -7.42
CA PRO A 88 -19.96 20.34 -6.17
C PRO A 88 -19.33 19.60 -4.99
N VAL A 89 -18.62 20.34 -4.13
CA VAL A 89 -18.03 19.79 -2.91
C VAL A 89 -19.16 19.22 -2.05
N ALA A 90 -19.08 17.93 -1.72
CA ALA A 90 -20.11 17.28 -0.93
C ALA A 90 -20.27 17.99 0.43
N ALA A 91 -21.51 18.26 0.85
CA ALA A 91 -21.80 19.10 2.02
C ALA A 91 -21.17 18.62 3.34
N TYR A 92 -20.84 17.32 3.43
CA TYR A 92 -20.17 16.76 4.61
C TYR A 92 -18.65 17.06 4.67
N LYS A 93 -18.03 17.49 3.56
CA LYS A 93 -16.61 17.85 3.51
C LYS A 93 -16.43 19.28 4.02
N PRO A 94 -15.57 19.52 5.02
CA PRO A 94 -15.23 20.87 5.41
C PRO A 94 -14.55 21.60 4.24
N GLN A 95 -14.85 22.89 4.09
CA GLN A 95 -14.26 23.76 3.08
C GLN A 95 -13.19 24.62 3.75
N ILE A 96 -11.95 24.52 3.26
CA ILE A 96 -10.85 25.35 3.73
C ILE A 96 -10.72 26.55 2.82
N SER A 97 -10.74 27.75 3.39
CA SER A 97 -10.48 29.00 2.70
C SER A 97 -9.43 29.81 3.46
N TYR A 98 -8.75 30.72 2.79
CA TYR A 98 -7.74 31.56 3.41
C TYR A 98 -8.15 33.03 3.27
N VAL A 99 -8.13 33.78 4.37
CA VAL A 99 -8.35 35.24 4.30
C VAL A 99 -7.17 35.92 3.59
N ALA A 100 -7.39 37.17 3.18
CA ALA A 100 -6.34 37.96 2.54
C ALA A 100 -5.08 38.02 3.41
N ALA A 101 -3.92 37.85 2.78
CA ALA A 101 -2.65 37.92 3.49
C ALA A 101 -2.50 39.33 4.13
N PRO A 102 -2.17 39.42 5.43
CA PRO A 102 -1.96 40.71 6.08
C PRO A 102 -0.71 41.42 5.52
N ALA A 103 -0.59 42.72 5.78
CA ALA A 103 0.62 43.45 5.41
C ALA A 103 1.86 42.83 6.08
N GLY A 104 2.93 42.64 5.30
CA GLY A 104 4.17 42.02 5.77
C GLY A 104 4.16 40.48 5.77
N TYR A 105 3.07 39.83 5.36
CA TYR A 105 3.02 38.38 5.24
C TYR A 105 4.07 37.86 4.25
N PRO A 106 4.72 36.70 4.49
CA PRO A 106 5.82 36.26 3.66
C PRO A 106 5.44 36.06 2.18
N SER A 107 6.36 36.40 1.28
CA SER A 107 6.25 36.08 -0.15
C SER A 107 6.50 34.59 -0.42
N ALA A 108 6.19 34.13 -1.64
CA ALA A 108 6.47 32.77 -2.07
C ALA A 108 7.98 32.41 -1.99
N GLU A 109 8.85 33.37 -2.29
CA GLU A 109 10.30 33.22 -2.19
C GLU A 109 10.74 33.09 -0.73
N GLN A 110 10.15 33.89 0.18
CA GLN A 110 10.42 33.82 1.60
C GLN A 110 9.94 32.49 2.20
N PHE A 111 8.76 32.00 1.80
CA PHE A 111 8.29 30.66 2.18
C PHE A 111 9.22 29.56 1.68
N SER A 112 9.66 29.65 0.43
CA SER A 112 10.61 28.68 -0.14
C SER A 112 11.96 28.70 0.60
N ALA A 113 12.44 29.87 1.01
CA ALA A 113 13.66 30.00 1.81
C ALA A 113 13.50 29.42 3.22
N ALA A 114 12.38 29.71 3.88
CA ALA A 114 12.06 29.16 5.21
C ALA A 114 11.90 27.63 5.18
N GLU A 115 11.27 27.10 4.14
CA GLU A 115 11.16 25.65 3.93
C GLU A 115 12.55 25.00 3.83
N ARG A 116 13.44 25.54 2.98
CA ARG A 116 14.81 25.02 2.81
C ARG A 116 15.64 25.10 4.09
N ALA A 117 15.41 26.12 4.92
CA ALA A 117 16.12 26.26 6.20
C ALA A 117 15.84 25.11 7.19
N LEU A 118 14.74 24.36 7.00
CA LEU A 118 14.40 23.21 7.82
C LEU A 118 15.06 21.91 7.36
N TYR A 119 15.63 21.84 6.15
CA TYR A 119 16.09 20.55 5.57
C TYR A 119 17.20 19.90 6.39
N ALA A 120 18.15 20.70 6.90
CA ALA A 120 19.23 20.21 7.76
C ALA A 120 18.74 19.69 9.13
N GLN A 121 17.50 20.01 9.52
CA GLN A 121 16.90 19.58 10.79
C GLN A 121 15.97 18.37 10.60
N ALA A 122 15.67 18.00 9.34
CA ALA A 122 14.70 16.97 9.00
C ALA A 122 15.23 15.53 9.17
N GLY A 123 16.54 15.35 9.29
CA GLY A 123 17.17 14.05 9.46
C GLY A 123 18.66 14.18 9.73
N SER A 124 19.42 13.16 9.35
CA SER A 124 20.88 13.09 9.58
C SER A 124 21.70 14.03 8.70
N ASP A 125 21.13 14.51 7.59
CA ASP A 125 21.74 15.51 6.71
C ASP A 125 20.69 16.36 5.96
N SER A 126 21.15 17.38 5.24
CA SER A 126 20.33 18.31 4.47
C SER A 126 19.68 17.70 3.21
N GLN A 127 20.09 16.51 2.78
CA GLN A 127 19.52 15.80 1.61
C GLN A 127 18.39 14.84 2.00
N THR A 128 18.09 14.69 3.30
CA THR A 128 17.02 13.81 3.78
C THR A 128 15.69 14.07 3.08
N ILE A 129 15.29 15.35 2.95
CA ILE A 129 14.03 15.71 2.28
C ILE A 129 14.06 15.37 0.79
N ASP A 130 15.18 15.59 0.11
CA ASP A 130 15.32 15.27 -1.32
C ASP A 130 15.24 13.76 -1.56
N ARG A 131 15.87 12.96 -0.70
CA ARG A 131 15.77 11.49 -0.76
C ARG A 131 14.34 11.01 -0.53
N ILE A 132 13.62 11.61 0.41
CA ILE A 132 12.20 11.29 0.66
C ILE A 132 11.34 11.67 -0.54
N ARG A 133 11.50 12.87 -1.09
CA ARG A 133 10.77 13.32 -2.28
C ARG A 133 11.04 12.43 -3.48
N ALA A 134 12.30 12.01 -3.68
CA ALA A 134 12.66 11.05 -4.72
C ALA A 134 11.98 9.68 -4.49
N ALA A 135 11.92 9.22 -3.24
CA ALA A 135 11.25 7.96 -2.88
C ALA A 135 9.73 7.98 -3.13
N LEU A 136 9.10 9.15 -3.00
CA LEU A 136 7.65 9.35 -3.16
C LEU A 136 7.20 9.64 -4.60
N GLN A 137 8.13 9.71 -5.56
CA GLN A 137 7.75 9.88 -6.96
C GLN A 137 6.84 8.75 -7.41
N VAL A 138 5.76 9.12 -8.11
CA VAL A 138 4.82 8.17 -8.70
C VAL A 138 4.92 8.18 -10.21
N ARG A 139 4.87 6.99 -10.81
CA ARG A 139 4.89 6.85 -12.27
C ARG A 139 3.50 7.19 -12.86
N PRO A 140 3.44 7.81 -14.06
CA PRO A 140 2.18 8.05 -14.77
C PRO A 140 1.38 6.77 -15.06
N ASP A 141 0.05 6.88 -15.01
CA ASP A 141 -0.87 5.74 -15.13
C ASP A 141 -0.81 5.06 -16.51
N ASN A 142 -0.54 5.79 -17.59
CA ASN A 142 -0.38 5.21 -18.92
C ASN A 142 0.80 4.21 -18.97
N ILE A 143 1.89 4.47 -18.26
CA ILE A 143 3.03 3.55 -18.18
C ILE A 143 2.67 2.37 -17.27
N VAL A 144 2.05 2.62 -16.11
CA VAL A 144 1.67 1.56 -15.16
C VAL A 144 0.65 0.61 -15.77
N ASN A 145 -0.36 1.12 -16.47
CA ASN A 145 -1.39 0.31 -17.12
C ASN A 145 -0.85 -0.54 -18.28
N ALA A 146 0.27 -0.13 -18.90
CA ALA A 146 0.95 -0.88 -19.95
C ALA A 146 1.87 -2.00 -19.43
N VAL A 147 2.13 -2.06 -18.12
CA VAL A 147 2.93 -3.14 -17.53
C VAL A 147 2.20 -4.45 -17.67
N SER A 148 2.93 -5.47 -18.12
CA SER A 148 2.50 -6.86 -18.14
C SER A 148 3.72 -7.78 -17.98
N PRO A 149 3.56 -9.01 -17.46
CA PRO A 149 4.69 -9.92 -17.23
C PRO A 149 5.50 -10.19 -18.51
N GLY A 150 6.81 -9.97 -18.45
CA GLY A 150 7.78 -10.20 -19.52
C GLY A 150 7.83 -9.12 -20.60
N ALA A 151 7.05 -8.05 -20.50
CA ALA A 151 7.02 -7.01 -21.52
C ALA A 151 8.35 -6.26 -21.62
N ALA A 152 8.91 -6.14 -22.83
CA ALA A 152 10.17 -5.43 -23.06
C ALA A 152 10.09 -3.93 -22.69
N SER A 153 8.89 -3.34 -22.75
CA SER A 153 8.60 -1.96 -22.33
C SER A 153 8.51 -1.78 -20.82
N ASN A 154 8.60 -2.86 -20.03
CA ASN A 154 8.53 -2.75 -18.57
C ASN A 154 9.64 -1.82 -18.05
N PRO A 155 9.33 -0.97 -17.06
CA PRO A 155 10.33 -0.14 -16.40
C PRO A 155 11.39 -0.97 -15.66
N ASP A 156 12.57 -0.40 -15.44
CA ASP A 156 13.72 -1.15 -14.90
C ASP A 156 13.46 -1.80 -13.53
N ASN A 157 12.72 -1.13 -12.65
CA ASN A 157 12.38 -1.69 -11.35
C ASN A 157 11.40 -2.88 -11.46
N VAL A 158 10.54 -2.90 -12.48
CA VAL A 158 9.68 -4.04 -12.80
C VAL A 158 10.51 -5.18 -13.38
N LYS A 159 11.35 -4.91 -14.38
CA LYS A 159 12.28 -5.89 -14.97
C LYS A 159 13.19 -6.55 -13.93
N ARG A 160 13.60 -5.78 -12.92
CA ARG A 160 14.36 -6.29 -11.77
C ARG A 160 13.55 -7.28 -10.95
N VAL A 161 12.30 -6.94 -10.59
CA VAL A 161 11.40 -7.87 -9.90
C VAL A 161 11.21 -9.14 -10.70
N GLU A 162 10.98 -9.05 -12.01
CA GLU A 162 10.81 -10.22 -12.89
C GLU A 162 12.04 -11.13 -12.91
N ARG A 163 13.24 -10.56 -12.84
CA ARG A 163 14.50 -11.30 -12.77
C ARG A 163 14.72 -12.01 -11.42
N VAL A 164 14.32 -11.39 -10.31
CA VAL A 164 14.57 -11.95 -8.96
C VAL A 164 13.40 -12.75 -8.39
N LEU A 165 12.20 -12.57 -8.94
CA LEU A 165 10.96 -13.23 -8.55
C LEU A 165 10.12 -13.48 -9.80
N SER A 166 10.24 -14.66 -10.40
CA SER A 166 9.39 -15.06 -11.52
C SER A 166 7.93 -15.27 -11.10
N LEU A 167 7.01 -15.28 -12.06
CA LEU A 167 5.61 -15.66 -11.84
C LEU A 167 5.50 -17.02 -11.13
N ALA A 168 6.26 -18.03 -11.59
CA ALA A 168 6.26 -19.36 -10.98
C ALA A 168 6.70 -19.33 -9.50
N LYS A 169 7.67 -18.48 -9.15
CA LYS A 169 8.11 -18.31 -7.76
C LYS A 169 7.07 -17.56 -6.92
N PHE A 170 6.40 -16.55 -7.49
CA PHE A 170 5.27 -15.88 -6.85
C PHE A 170 4.10 -16.85 -6.59
N ASP A 171 3.76 -17.68 -7.57
CA ASP A 171 2.73 -18.73 -7.44
C ASP A 171 3.13 -19.77 -6.40
N TYR A 172 4.40 -20.17 -6.37
CA TYR A 172 4.93 -21.03 -5.32
C TYR A 172 4.80 -20.37 -3.93
N PHE A 173 5.10 -19.08 -3.78
CA PHE A 173 4.99 -18.38 -2.50
C PHE A 173 3.56 -18.17 -2.04
N PHE A 174 2.62 -17.96 -2.95
CA PHE A 174 1.26 -17.58 -2.61
C PHE A 174 0.22 -18.46 -3.31
N PRO A 175 0.22 -19.78 -3.10
CA PRO A 175 -0.68 -20.70 -3.79
C PRO A 175 -2.15 -20.54 -3.37
N VAL A 176 -2.42 -20.05 -2.16
CA VAL A 176 -3.77 -19.90 -1.59
C VAL A 176 -4.21 -18.44 -1.48
N ARG A 177 -3.55 -17.54 -2.19
CA ARG A 177 -3.92 -16.12 -2.19
C ARG A 177 -5.34 -15.92 -2.71
N ASN A 178 -5.96 -14.83 -2.27
CA ASN A 178 -7.15 -14.29 -2.90
C ASN A 178 -6.89 -14.05 -4.40
N VAL A 179 -7.84 -14.43 -5.26
CA VAL A 179 -7.74 -14.32 -6.72
C VAL A 179 -7.45 -12.89 -7.23
N LYS A 180 -7.74 -11.86 -6.42
CA LYS A 180 -7.44 -10.45 -6.75
C LYS A 180 -5.96 -10.09 -6.59
N TYR A 181 -5.18 -10.88 -5.84
CA TYR A 181 -3.73 -10.73 -5.78
C TYR A 181 -3.10 -11.44 -6.97
N THR A 182 -2.90 -10.71 -8.06
CA THR A 182 -2.23 -11.22 -9.26
C THR A 182 -0.78 -10.76 -9.31
N TYR A 183 0.06 -11.52 -10.01
CA TYR A 183 1.43 -11.11 -10.27
C TYR A 183 1.47 -9.81 -11.09
N ASP A 184 0.55 -9.64 -12.03
CA ASP A 184 0.33 -8.38 -12.77
C ASP A 184 0.07 -7.19 -11.83
N SER A 185 -0.80 -7.34 -10.83
CA SER A 185 -1.06 -6.31 -9.81
C SER A 185 0.19 -5.99 -8.98
N LEU A 186 1.01 -7.00 -8.63
CA LEU A 186 2.29 -6.77 -7.96
C LEU A 186 3.23 -5.94 -8.83
N LEU A 187 3.41 -6.34 -10.10
CA LEU A 187 4.27 -5.62 -11.04
C LEU A 187 3.78 -4.18 -11.28
N LYS A 188 2.47 -3.95 -11.35
CA LYS A 188 1.88 -2.60 -11.46
C LYS A 188 2.08 -1.77 -10.20
N GLY A 189 1.98 -2.38 -9.01
CA GLY A 189 2.31 -1.72 -7.74
C GLY A 189 3.78 -1.29 -7.70
N VAL A 190 4.70 -2.19 -8.07
CA VAL A 190 6.14 -1.88 -8.20
C VAL A 190 6.33 -0.79 -9.24
N ALA A 191 5.63 -0.86 -10.38
CA ALA A 191 5.74 0.12 -11.43
C ALA A 191 5.28 1.52 -10.98
N LYS A 192 4.28 1.61 -10.10
CA LYS A 192 3.77 2.90 -9.62
C LYS A 192 4.81 3.65 -8.79
N PHE A 193 5.68 2.94 -8.07
CA PHE A 193 6.68 3.51 -7.15
C PHE A 193 8.11 3.13 -7.56
N PRO A 194 8.81 3.95 -8.37
CA PRO A 194 10.14 3.65 -8.90
C PRO A 194 11.22 3.38 -7.85
N ALA A 195 11.06 3.93 -6.65
CA ALA A 195 12.00 3.75 -5.54
C ALA A 195 11.98 2.32 -4.95
N TYR A 196 10.85 1.60 -5.08
CA TYR A 196 10.79 0.21 -4.66
C TYR A 196 11.47 -0.68 -5.71
N CYS A 197 12.45 -1.47 -5.26
CA CYS A 197 13.38 -2.19 -6.14
C CYS A 197 14.09 -1.25 -7.14
N ALA A 198 14.57 -0.08 -6.69
CA ALA A 198 15.30 0.87 -7.51
C ALA A 198 16.64 0.33 -8.05
N THR A 199 17.20 1.06 -9.02
CA THR A 199 18.58 0.87 -9.48
C THR A 199 19.51 1.70 -8.60
N TYR A 200 20.54 1.06 -8.05
CA TYR A 200 21.61 1.70 -7.30
C TYR A 200 22.90 1.72 -8.11
N THR A 201 23.53 2.88 -8.21
CA THR A 201 24.76 3.11 -9.00
C THR A 201 25.97 3.42 -8.12
N ASP A 202 25.83 3.27 -6.81
CA ASP A 202 26.81 3.62 -5.77
C ASP A 202 27.52 2.40 -5.17
N GLY A 203 27.53 1.28 -5.91
CA GLY A 203 28.15 0.02 -5.48
C GLY A 203 27.23 -0.91 -4.70
N ARG A 204 26.02 -0.47 -4.33
CA ARG A 204 25.00 -1.36 -3.75
C ARG A 204 24.45 -2.35 -4.78
N ASP A 205 24.25 -3.59 -4.35
CA ASP A 205 23.65 -4.63 -5.17
C ASP A 205 22.12 -4.44 -5.26
N SER A 206 21.67 -3.93 -6.40
CA SER A 206 20.25 -3.64 -6.64
C SER A 206 19.38 -4.90 -6.60
N ASP A 207 19.89 -6.04 -7.07
CA ASP A 207 19.12 -7.28 -7.17
C ASP A 207 19.00 -7.93 -5.80
N LEU A 208 20.08 -7.94 -5.01
CA LEU A 208 20.04 -8.39 -3.63
C LEU A 208 19.12 -7.51 -2.77
N ILE A 209 19.19 -6.18 -2.91
CA ILE A 209 18.29 -5.27 -2.20
C ILE A 209 16.84 -5.52 -2.61
N CYS A 210 16.55 -5.70 -3.90
CA CYS A 210 15.21 -6.00 -4.35
C CYS A 210 14.69 -7.35 -3.80
N LYS A 211 15.53 -8.39 -3.79
CA LYS A 211 15.20 -9.67 -3.14
C LYS A 211 14.86 -9.48 -1.66
N LYS A 212 15.66 -8.70 -0.92
CA LYS A 212 15.41 -8.40 0.50
C LYS A 212 14.11 -7.63 0.70
N LEU A 213 13.87 -6.59 -0.11
CA LEU A 213 12.61 -5.83 -0.08
C LEU A 213 11.39 -6.73 -0.28
N LEU A 214 11.43 -7.62 -1.28
CA LEU A 214 10.35 -8.58 -1.55
C LEU A 214 10.18 -9.57 -0.39
N ALA A 215 11.26 -10.18 0.10
CA ALA A 215 11.22 -11.11 1.23
C ALA A 215 10.64 -10.46 2.49
N THR A 216 11.06 -9.24 2.80
CA THR A 216 10.53 -8.45 3.92
C THR A 216 9.05 -8.16 3.75
N SER A 217 8.64 -7.62 2.59
CA SER A 217 7.23 -7.32 2.31
C SER A 217 6.36 -8.58 2.41
N PHE A 218 6.79 -9.69 1.81
CA PHE A 218 6.06 -10.96 1.82
C PHE A 218 5.92 -11.57 3.21
N ALA A 219 6.98 -11.49 4.03
CA ALA A 219 6.92 -11.91 5.43
C ALA A 219 5.92 -11.09 6.24
N HIS A 220 5.86 -9.77 6.01
CA HIS A 220 4.83 -8.94 6.62
C HIS A 220 3.44 -9.31 6.10
N PHE A 221 3.26 -9.52 4.79
CA PHE A 221 1.96 -9.92 4.21
C PHE A 221 1.46 -11.24 4.78
N ALA A 222 2.34 -12.22 5.02
CA ALA A 222 1.96 -13.48 5.66
C ALA A 222 1.33 -13.26 7.04
N GLN A 223 1.85 -12.33 7.85
CA GLN A 223 1.25 -11.97 9.12
C GLN A 223 -0.02 -11.11 8.98
N GLU A 224 -0.03 -10.12 8.08
CA GLU A 224 -1.16 -9.18 7.94
C GLU A 224 -2.40 -9.82 7.29
N THR A 225 -2.18 -10.71 6.34
CA THR A 225 -3.23 -11.20 5.42
C THR A 225 -3.26 -12.70 5.30
N GLY A 226 -2.38 -13.43 5.98
CA GLY A 226 -2.33 -14.88 5.86
C GLY A 226 -3.44 -15.58 6.62
N ALA A 227 -3.84 -16.77 6.13
CA ALA A 227 -4.77 -17.62 6.88
C ALA A 227 -4.17 -18.03 8.24
N ASN A 228 -2.87 -18.34 8.25
CA ASN A 228 -2.11 -18.71 9.44
C ASN A 228 -2.69 -19.93 10.18
N TRP A 229 -3.22 -20.90 9.43
CA TRP A 229 -3.81 -22.13 9.97
C TRP A 229 -2.83 -23.29 9.78
N PRO A 230 -2.31 -23.89 10.88
CA PRO A 230 -1.36 -25.01 10.78
C PRO A 230 -1.87 -26.21 9.97
N SER A 231 -3.19 -26.41 9.94
CA SER A 231 -3.85 -27.53 9.27
C SER A 231 -4.43 -27.18 7.89
N LEU A 232 -4.15 -26.00 7.33
CA LEU A 232 -4.68 -25.64 6.01
C LEU A 232 -4.11 -26.57 4.93
N THR A 233 -5.00 -27.28 4.26
CA THR A 233 -4.68 -28.09 3.07
C THR A 233 -5.30 -27.47 1.82
N PRO A 234 -4.83 -27.82 0.61
CA PRO A 234 -5.48 -27.38 -0.61
C PRO A 234 -6.96 -27.77 -0.72
N ALA A 235 -7.35 -28.94 -0.20
CA ALA A 235 -8.76 -29.36 -0.17
C ALA A 235 -9.62 -28.39 0.65
N VAL A 236 -9.15 -27.97 1.82
CA VAL A 236 -9.84 -26.98 2.66
C VAL A 236 -9.87 -25.62 1.95
N ALA A 237 -8.74 -25.19 1.39
CA ALA A 237 -8.64 -23.89 0.71
C ALA A 237 -9.60 -23.76 -0.47
N ARG A 238 -9.84 -24.83 -1.24
CA ARG A 238 -10.79 -24.85 -2.36
C ARG A 238 -12.25 -24.66 -1.95
N GLY A 239 -12.57 -24.90 -0.68
CA GLY A 239 -13.87 -24.58 -0.10
C GLY A 239 -14.14 -23.08 -0.02
N TYR A 240 -13.12 -22.23 -0.19
CA TYR A 240 -13.24 -20.78 -0.18
C TYR A 240 -13.19 -20.22 -1.61
N PRO A 241 -14.31 -19.69 -2.15
CA PRO A 241 -14.39 -19.28 -3.55
C PRO A 241 -13.38 -18.20 -3.94
N GLU A 242 -13.05 -17.29 -3.04
CA GLU A 242 -12.10 -16.20 -3.31
C GLU A 242 -10.64 -16.65 -3.40
N GLN A 243 -10.32 -17.85 -2.92
CA GLN A 243 -8.97 -18.44 -2.96
C GLN A 243 -8.86 -19.51 -4.05
N ASN A 244 -9.97 -19.88 -4.69
CA ASN A 244 -10.00 -20.89 -5.74
C ASN A 244 -9.36 -20.37 -7.03
N ASN A 245 -8.02 -20.48 -7.10
CA ASN A 245 -7.19 -20.02 -8.20
C ASN A 245 -6.51 -21.21 -8.93
N ALA A 246 -5.95 -20.94 -10.11
CA ALA A 246 -5.34 -21.96 -10.96
C ALA A 246 -4.14 -22.68 -10.31
N VAL A 247 -3.38 -22.01 -9.44
CA VAL A 247 -2.24 -22.60 -8.73
C VAL A 247 -2.73 -23.59 -7.66
N LEU A 248 -3.74 -23.17 -6.88
CA LEU A 248 -4.36 -24.04 -5.88
C LEU A 248 -4.95 -25.30 -6.52
N ALA A 249 -5.44 -25.21 -7.75
CA ALA A 249 -6.00 -26.33 -8.51
C ALA A 249 -4.97 -27.44 -8.82
N THR A 250 -3.67 -27.15 -8.83
CA THR A 250 -2.62 -28.13 -9.15
C THR A 250 -1.96 -28.78 -7.94
N LEU A 251 -2.23 -28.31 -6.72
CA LEU A 251 -1.59 -28.83 -5.52
C LEU A 251 -2.17 -30.19 -5.06
N GLU A 252 -1.37 -30.95 -4.32
CA GLU A 252 -1.81 -32.18 -3.67
C GLU A 252 -2.82 -31.88 -2.55
N GLN A 253 -3.98 -32.56 -2.56
CA GLN A 253 -5.16 -32.12 -1.81
C GLN A 253 -5.02 -32.10 -0.29
N ASN A 254 -4.27 -33.05 0.26
CA ASN A 254 -4.28 -33.35 1.70
C ASN A 254 -2.91 -33.14 2.36
N VAL A 255 -2.04 -32.37 1.73
CA VAL A 255 -0.75 -31.96 2.30
C VAL A 255 -0.90 -30.58 2.92
N ALA A 256 -0.44 -30.43 4.16
CA ALA A 256 -0.48 -29.15 4.85
C ALA A 256 0.37 -28.10 4.10
N ILE A 257 -0.20 -26.91 3.92
CA ILE A 257 0.46 -25.78 3.28
C ILE A 257 1.29 -25.06 4.35
N PRO A 258 2.61 -24.88 4.17
CA PRO A 258 3.43 -24.15 5.12
C PRO A 258 2.89 -22.75 5.40
N THR A 259 2.89 -22.32 6.66
CA THR A 259 2.28 -21.06 7.11
C THR A 259 2.78 -19.84 6.33
N PHE A 260 4.08 -19.76 6.03
CA PHE A 260 4.64 -18.63 5.25
C PHE A 260 4.04 -18.53 3.83
N ARG A 261 3.54 -19.65 3.28
CA ARG A 261 2.88 -19.72 1.96
C ARG A 261 1.37 -19.49 2.02
N GLN A 262 0.84 -19.14 3.19
CA GLN A 262 -0.58 -18.85 3.38
C GLN A 262 -0.89 -17.35 3.33
N GLY A 263 0.10 -16.49 3.06
CA GLY A 263 -0.06 -15.04 2.92
C GLY A 263 -0.98 -14.64 1.76
N LEU A 264 -1.46 -13.38 1.79
CA LEU A 264 -2.39 -12.82 0.80
C LEU A 264 -3.74 -13.55 0.74
N TRP A 265 -4.12 -14.25 1.81
CA TRP A 265 -5.41 -14.92 1.91
C TRP A 265 -6.55 -13.91 2.04
N PHE A 266 -6.44 -12.97 2.97
CA PHE A 266 -7.41 -11.92 3.22
C PHE A 266 -7.12 -10.69 2.33
N LEU A 267 -8.12 -10.27 1.57
CA LEU A 267 -8.07 -9.03 0.80
C LEU A 267 -8.59 -7.82 1.60
N ARG A 268 -9.49 -8.09 2.53
CA ARG A 268 -10.19 -7.16 3.41
C ARG A 268 -10.10 -7.68 4.83
N GLU A 269 -10.12 -6.76 5.79
CA GLU A 269 -10.12 -7.09 7.21
C GLU A 269 -11.24 -8.07 7.54
N GLN A 270 -10.89 -9.13 8.28
CA GLN A 270 -11.83 -10.18 8.61
C GLN A 270 -13.01 -9.62 9.43
N GLY A 271 -14.23 -9.93 8.99
CA GLY A 271 -15.46 -9.45 9.64
C GLY A 271 -15.96 -8.11 9.13
N MET A 272 -15.21 -7.43 8.25
CA MET A 272 -15.64 -6.18 7.62
C MET A 272 -16.24 -6.43 6.23
N VAL A 273 -17.30 -5.70 5.90
CA VAL A 273 -18.04 -5.84 4.63
C VAL A 273 -18.16 -4.47 3.95
N GLU A 274 -17.91 -4.43 2.65
CA GLU A 274 -18.07 -3.20 1.85
C GLU A 274 -19.51 -2.68 1.91
N GLY A 275 -19.66 -1.37 1.97
CA GLY A 275 -20.98 -0.71 2.03
C GLY A 275 -21.74 -0.89 3.36
N ASN A 276 -21.35 -1.85 4.21
CA ASN A 276 -22.02 -2.16 5.47
C ASN A 276 -21.34 -1.55 6.72
N GLY A 277 -20.26 -0.79 6.54
CA GLY A 277 -19.48 -0.24 7.65
C GLY A 277 -19.90 1.17 8.03
N THR A 278 -20.76 1.32 9.04
CA THR A 278 -20.78 2.50 9.91
C THR A 278 -19.67 2.38 10.96
N GLY A 279 -18.73 3.32 11.04
CA GLY A 279 -18.02 3.63 12.30
C GLY A 279 -16.59 3.11 12.53
N GLY A 280 -16.10 2.12 11.78
CA GLY A 280 -14.77 1.53 12.01
C GLY A 280 -13.63 2.30 11.32
N TYR A 281 -12.49 2.47 12.01
CA TYR A 281 -11.25 3.07 11.47
C TYR A 281 -11.45 4.47 10.88
N GLN A 282 -12.06 5.36 11.65
CA GLN A 282 -12.46 6.67 11.15
C GLN A 282 -12.12 7.79 12.14
N ASP A 283 -11.59 8.88 11.63
CA ASP A 283 -11.46 10.17 12.29
C ASP A 283 -12.22 11.22 11.47
N CYS A 284 -13.52 11.37 11.75
CA CYS A 284 -14.44 12.11 10.90
C CYS A 284 -14.69 13.53 11.39
N PHE A 285 -14.86 14.45 10.44
CA PHE A 285 -15.13 15.83 10.75
C PHE A 285 -16.57 15.99 11.25
N ASN A 286 -16.73 16.53 12.46
CA ASN A 286 -18.02 16.73 13.12
C ASN A 286 -18.27 18.20 13.50
N GLY A 287 -17.57 19.15 12.86
CA GLY A 287 -17.66 20.58 13.16
C GLY A 287 -16.55 21.08 14.10
N ALA A 288 -16.86 22.10 14.90
CA ALA A 288 -15.90 22.70 15.84
C ALA A 288 -15.36 21.65 16.82
N GLY A 289 -14.04 21.69 17.07
CA GLY A 289 -13.35 20.72 17.94
C GLY A 289 -12.93 19.41 17.28
N SER A 290 -13.22 19.22 15.99
CA SER A 290 -12.72 18.06 15.24
C SER A 290 -11.19 18.10 15.08
N SER A 291 -10.56 16.94 14.92
CA SER A 291 -9.11 16.85 14.73
C SER A 291 -8.67 17.53 13.43
N ILE A 292 -7.41 17.96 13.37
CA ILE A 292 -6.85 18.48 12.12
C ILE A 292 -6.84 17.42 11.00
N PHE A 293 -6.67 16.14 11.32
CA PHE A 293 -6.72 15.07 10.32
C PHE A 293 -8.09 14.96 9.68
N SER A 294 -9.16 15.06 10.47
CA SER A 294 -10.52 15.00 9.94
C SER A 294 -10.87 16.18 9.03
N ILE A 295 -10.20 17.33 9.18
CA ILE A 295 -10.34 18.49 8.30
C ILE A 295 -9.75 18.20 6.92
N PHE A 296 -8.53 17.64 6.87
CA PHE A 296 -7.80 17.41 5.62
C PHE A 296 -8.08 16.05 4.98
N TYR A 297 -8.53 15.08 5.76
CA TYR A 297 -8.86 13.72 5.33
C TYR A 297 -10.27 13.35 5.81
N PRO A 298 -11.32 14.10 5.43
CA PRO A 298 -12.66 13.89 5.94
C PRO A 298 -13.22 12.52 5.55
N CYS A 299 -13.95 11.90 6.46
CA CYS A 299 -14.70 10.69 6.15
C CYS A 299 -15.76 10.98 5.09
N SER A 300 -15.77 10.14 4.06
CA SER A 300 -16.80 10.16 3.04
C SER A 300 -18.08 9.51 3.53
N LYS A 301 -19.20 9.81 2.88
CA LYS A 301 -20.51 9.26 3.24
C LYS A 301 -21.08 8.40 2.11
N ASN A 302 -21.72 7.29 2.47
CA ASN A 302 -22.50 6.48 1.53
C ASN A 302 -23.81 7.20 1.14
N ALA A 303 -24.58 6.57 0.24
CA ALA A 303 -25.86 7.10 -0.23
C ALA A 303 -26.89 7.31 0.89
N GLN A 304 -26.76 6.60 2.01
CA GLN A 304 -27.58 6.71 3.21
C GLN A 304 -27.10 7.79 4.18
N GLY A 305 -26.05 8.54 3.83
CA GLY A 305 -25.49 9.63 4.67
C GLY A 305 -24.65 9.13 5.85
N GLN A 306 -24.29 7.85 5.87
CA GLN A 306 -23.44 7.23 6.89
C GLN A 306 -21.97 7.33 6.48
N ASN A 307 -21.09 7.57 7.45
CA ASN A 307 -19.64 7.60 7.19
C ASN A 307 -19.16 6.23 6.69
N LEU A 308 -18.32 6.25 5.67
CA LEU A 308 -17.62 5.07 5.19
C LEU A 308 -16.60 4.60 6.23
N SER A 309 -16.36 3.28 6.24
CA SER A 309 -15.32 2.67 7.06
C SER A 309 -14.03 2.46 6.27
N TYR A 310 -12.90 2.86 6.87
CA TYR A 310 -11.56 2.74 6.32
C TYR A 310 -10.80 1.57 6.95
N PHE A 311 -11.46 0.41 7.06
CA PHE A 311 -10.86 -0.83 7.54
C PHE A 311 -9.75 -1.35 6.62
N GLY A 312 -9.02 -2.36 7.10
CA GLY A 312 -7.87 -2.93 6.42
C GLY A 312 -8.19 -3.44 5.02
N ARG A 313 -7.48 -2.92 4.01
CA ARG A 313 -7.54 -3.42 2.62
C ARG A 313 -6.15 -3.68 2.04
N GLY A 314 -6.09 -4.65 1.13
CA GLY A 314 -4.87 -5.01 0.41
C GLY A 314 -3.82 -5.70 1.27
N SER A 315 -2.65 -5.90 0.67
CA SER A 315 -1.57 -6.79 1.17
C SER A 315 -0.96 -6.35 2.50
N LYS A 316 -1.04 -5.06 2.86
CA LYS A 316 -0.57 -4.51 4.13
C LYS A 316 -1.69 -4.20 5.13
N GLN A 317 -2.94 -4.40 4.74
CA GLN A 317 -4.13 -3.94 5.49
C GLN A 317 -4.07 -2.44 5.76
N LEU A 318 -4.11 -1.62 4.70
CA LEU A 318 -4.18 -0.16 4.83
C LEU A 318 -5.48 0.21 5.55
N SER A 319 -5.37 0.91 6.68
CA SER A 319 -6.50 1.30 7.53
C SER A 319 -6.44 2.78 7.91
N TRP A 320 -7.59 3.36 8.29
CA TRP A 320 -7.82 4.76 8.66
C TRP A 320 -7.83 5.77 7.52
N ASN A 321 -8.80 6.68 7.54
CA ASN A 321 -8.93 7.79 6.58
C ASN A 321 -7.65 8.62 6.45
N TYR A 322 -6.93 8.85 7.54
CA TYR A 322 -5.66 9.58 7.52
C TYR A 322 -4.46 8.80 6.95
N ASN A 323 -4.65 7.53 6.52
CA ASN A 323 -3.72 6.82 5.65
C ASN A 323 -4.24 6.73 4.21
N TYR A 324 -5.55 6.54 4.01
CA TYR A 324 -6.16 6.55 2.67
C TYR A 324 -6.01 7.92 1.99
N GLY A 325 -6.20 9.01 2.73
CA GLY A 325 -6.06 10.38 2.22
C GLY A 325 -4.66 10.68 1.67
N PRO A 326 -3.58 10.53 2.46
CA PRO A 326 -2.21 10.69 1.96
C PRO A 326 -1.84 9.74 0.83
N PHE A 327 -2.29 8.48 0.86
CA PHE A 327 -2.08 7.55 -0.25
C PHE A 327 -2.76 8.05 -1.53
N SER A 328 -4.02 8.50 -1.42
CA SER A 328 -4.77 9.09 -2.52
C SER A 328 -4.09 10.35 -3.07
N LYS A 329 -3.66 11.27 -2.19
CA LYS A 329 -2.91 12.49 -2.58
C LYS A 329 -1.62 12.13 -3.33
N SER A 330 -0.89 11.09 -2.88
CA SER A 330 0.35 10.64 -3.52
C SER A 330 0.11 10.14 -4.95
N LEU A 331 -1.01 9.45 -5.19
CA LEU A 331 -1.32 8.85 -6.49
C LEU A 331 -2.00 9.81 -7.46
N TYR A 332 -2.90 10.65 -6.95
CA TYR A 332 -3.88 11.41 -7.75
C TYR A 332 -3.80 12.93 -7.56
N GLY A 333 -2.99 13.41 -6.60
CA GLY A 333 -3.02 14.82 -6.18
C GLY A 333 -4.29 15.21 -5.43
N ASP A 334 -5.23 14.29 -5.22
CA ASP A 334 -6.50 14.49 -4.55
C ASP A 334 -6.69 13.44 -3.45
N VAL A 335 -6.98 13.89 -2.24
CA VAL A 335 -7.27 13.02 -1.09
C VAL A 335 -8.57 12.24 -1.27
N ASN A 336 -9.50 12.77 -2.07
CA ASN A 336 -10.88 12.30 -2.10
C ASN A 336 -11.08 11.03 -2.92
N VAL A 337 -10.21 10.72 -3.90
CA VAL A 337 -10.40 9.55 -4.77
C VAL A 337 -10.54 8.26 -3.96
N LEU A 338 -9.64 8.02 -3.00
CA LEU A 338 -9.71 6.83 -2.13
C LEU A 338 -10.45 7.07 -0.81
N LEU A 339 -10.76 8.33 -0.46
CA LEU A 339 -11.67 8.58 0.65
C LEU A 339 -13.12 8.28 0.25
N ASP A 340 -13.52 8.63 -0.98
CA ASP A 340 -14.84 8.41 -1.55
C ASP A 340 -15.02 6.95 -2.01
N LYS A 341 -13.95 6.29 -2.46
CA LYS A 341 -13.94 4.91 -2.98
C LYS A 341 -12.84 4.04 -2.36
N PRO A 342 -12.88 3.78 -1.04
CA PRO A 342 -11.84 3.02 -0.36
C PRO A 342 -11.71 1.57 -0.86
N GLU A 343 -12.77 0.98 -1.41
CA GLU A 343 -12.78 -0.37 -1.98
C GLU A 343 -11.77 -0.56 -3.14
N LEU A 344 -11.40 0.53 -3.83
CA LEU A 344 -10.40 0.48 -4.91
C LEU A 344 -9.04 -0.02 -4.42
N VAL A 345 -8.70 0.17 -3.14
CA VAL A 345 -7.46 -0.36 -2.55
C VAL A 345 -7.44 -1.89 -2.56
N ALA A 346 -8.60 -2.55 -2.45
CA ALA A 346 -8.70 -4.00 -2.53
C ALA A 346 -8.86 -4.50 -3.99
N ASP A 347 -9.69 -3.82 -4.78
CA ASP A 347 -10.20 -4.40 -6.03
C ASP A 347 -9.36 -4.10 -7.27
N THR A 348 -8.30 -3.29 -7.14
CA THR A 348 -7.38 -2.92 -8.22
C THR A 348 -5.93 -3.28 -7.87
N SER A 349 -4.97 -2.93 -8.74
CA SER A 349 -3.53 -3.10 -8.44
C SER A 349 -3.05 -2.29 -7.21
N LEU A 350 -3.90 -1.42 -6.67
CA LEU A 350 -3.66 -0.74 -5.40
C LEU A 350 -3.54 -1.71 -4.21
N ASN A 351 -3.96 -2.96 -4.36
CA ASN A 351 -3.83 -3.99 -3.32
C ASN A 351 -2.37 -4.34 -2.99
N PHE A 352 -1.44 -4.11 -3.93
CA PHE A 352 0.01 -4.11 -3.69
C PHE A 352 0.57 -2.69 -3.62
N ALA A 353 0.06 -1.75 -4.43
CA ALA A 353 0.61 -0.40 -4.48
C ALA A 353 0.50 0.32 -3.12
N SER A 354 -0.54 0.06 -2.32
CA SER A 354 -0.70 0.63 -0.96
C SER A 354 0.39 0.15 0.00
N ALA A 355 0.78 -1.12 -0.06
CA ALA A 355 1.87 -1.67 0.75
C ALA A 355 3.24 -1.11 0.33
N ILE A 356 3.45 -0.95 -0.98
CA ILE A 356 4.68 -0.39 -1.53
C ILE A 356 4.79 1.10 -1.18
N TRP A 357 3.69 1.84 -1.29
CA TRP A 357 3.60 3.22 -0.80
C TRP A 357 3.99 3.30 0.67
N PHE A 358 3.41 2.46 1.53
CA PHE A 358 3.76 2.42 2.95
C PHE A 358 5.26 2.14 3.16
N ALA A 359 5.89 1.32 2.31
CA ALA A 359 7.31 1.01 2.42
C ALA A 359 8.24 2.19 2.06
N VAL A 360 7.80 3.09 1.19
CA VAL A 360 8.59 4.27 0.76
C VAL A 360 8.17 5.56 1.48
N TYR A 361 7.03 5.57 2.14
CA TYR A 361 6.46 6.75 2.79
C TYR A 361 6.95 6.89 4.24
N PRO A 362 7.51 8.05 4.64
CA PRO A 362 7.98 8.27 6.01
C PRO A 362 6.81 8.45 6.98
N GLN A 363 6.97 7.97 8.21
CA GLN A 363 6.01 8.19 9.30
C GLN A 363 6.75 8.66 10.54
N SER A 364 7.11 9.95 10.57
CA SER A 364 7.93 10.54 11.62
C SER A 364 7.54 10.06 13.03
N PRO A 365 8.53 9.65 13.85
CA PRO A 365 9.98 9.68 13.56
C PRO A 365 10.49 8.51 12.70
N LYS A 366 9.64 7.53 12.33
CA LYS A 366 10.06 6.34 11.57
C LYS A 366 10.50 6.71 10.14
N PRO A 367 11.65 6.19 9.65
CA PRO A 367 12.07 6.37 8.26
C PRO A 367 11.12 5.64 7.30
N PRO A 368 11.25 5.88 5.98
CA PRO A 368 10.83 4.91 4.98
C PRO A 368 11.40 3.52 5.31
N MET A 369 10.55 2.49 5.25
CA MET A 369 10.98 1.11 5.54
C MET A 369 12.09 0.64 4.59
N THR A 370 12.08 1.13 3.35
CA THR A 370 13.13 0.87 2.35
C THR A 370 14.53 1.23 2.85
N TRP A 371 14.70 2.30 3.64
CA TRP A 371 16.01 2.74 4.13
C TRP A 371 16.66 1.76 5.11
N VAL A 372 15.85 0.96 5.80
CA VAL A 372 16.32 -0.11 6.69
C VAL A 372 16.94 -1.26 5.88
N ILE A 373 16.51 -1.44 4.64
CA ILE A 373 16.79 -2.62 3.82
C ILE A 373 17.88 -2.31 2.77
N ASP A 374 17.88 -1.10 2.22
CA ASP A 374 18.79 -0.69 1.14
C ASP A 374 20.13 -0.12 1.63
N GLY A 375 20.35 -0.06 2.94
CA GLY A 375 21.57 0.45 3.56
C GLY A 375 21.67 1.98 3.66
N THR A 376 20.61 2.73 3.32
CA THR A 376 20.56 4.18 3.50
C THR A 376 20.66 4.57 4.98
N TRP A 377 20.08 3.77 5.88
CA TRP A 377 20.28 3.95 7.32
C TRP A 377 21.59 3.31 7.77
N VAL A 378 22.53 4.17 8.17
CA VAL A 378 23.76 3.79 8.88
C VAL A 378 23.58 4.12 10.37
N PRO A 379 23.46 3.13 11.27
CA PRO A 379 23.19 3.37 12.68
C PRO A 379 24.26 4.21 13.38
N ASN A 380 23.82 5.06 14.30
CA ASN A 380 24.71 5.80 15.21
C ASN A 380 24.62 5.28 16.66
N GLN A 381 25.23 5.99 17.60
CA GLN A 381 25.24 5.61 19.02
C GLN A 381 23.84 5.62 19.65
N VAL A 382 22.94 6.51 19.20
CA VAL A 382 21.54 6.56 19.68
C VAL A 382 20.81 5.30 19.24
N ASP A 383 20.97 4.89 17.98
CA ASP A 383 20.40 3.65 17.46
C ASP A 383 20.90 2.43 18.25
N ALA A 384 22.20 2.37 18.51
CA ALA A 384 22.80 1.31 19.33
C ALA A 384 22.23 1.27 20.76
N ALA A 385 22.10 2.42 21.43
CA ALA A 385 21.52 2.53 22.77
C ALA A 385 20.02 2.18 22.83
N ASN A 386 19.34 2.31 21.69
CA ASN A 386 17.94 1.92 21.49
C ASN A 386 17.77 0.48 21.01
N ASN A 387 18.86 -0.29 20.86
CA ASN A 387 18.84 -1.63 20.32
C ASN A 387 18.14 -1.69 18.93
N MET A 388 18.46 -0.70 18.10
CA MET A 388 18.03 -0.56 16.72
C MET A 388 19.22 -0.84 15.80
N LYS A 389 19.07 -1.83 14.92
CA LYS A 389 20.04 -2.14 13.84
C LYS A 389 19.31 -2.46 12.53
N PRO A 390 19.99 -2.36 11.38
CA PRO A 390 19.44 -2.75 10.10
C PRO A 390 19.07 -4.24 10.13
N GLY A 391 17.90 -4.55 9.59
CA GLY A 391 17.34 -5.89 9.61
C GLY A 391 15.83 -5.89 9.81
N PHE A 392 15.26 -7.10 9.78
CA PHE A 392 13.82 -7.33 9.79
C PHE A 392 13.11 -6.87 11.09
N GLY A 393 13.82 -6.81 12.22
CA GLY A 393 13.27 -6.30 13.47
C GLY A 393 12.89 -4.81 13.37
N ALA A 394 13.74 -4.02 12.72
CA ALA A 394 13.47 -2.60 12.50
C ALA A 394 12.28 -2.37 11.56
N THR A 395 12.06 -3.22 10.55
CA THR A 395 10.90 -3.13 9.65
C THR A 395 9.60 -3.49 10.37
N THR A 396 9.64 -4.48 11.28
CA THR A 396 8.53 -4.79 12.19
C THR A 396 8.22 -3.61 13.10
N TYR A 397 9.23 -2.91 13.63
CA TYR A 397 9.03 -1.69 14.43
C TYR A 397 8.34 -0.57 13.64
N ILE A 398 8.75 -0.35 12.37
CA ILE A 398 8.12 0.65 11.51
C ILE A 398 6.63 0.34 11.32
N ILE A 399 6.31 -0.91 10.99
CA ILE A 399 4.94 -1.35 10.71
C ILE A 399 4.05 -1.29 11.95
N ASN A 400 4.48 -1.84 13.08
CA ASN A 400 3.61 -1.98 14.25
C ASN A 400 4.33 -1.98 15.60
N GLY A 401 5.43 -1.22 15.72
CA GLY A 401 6.29 -1.24 16.91
C GLY A 401 5.59 -0.87 18.22
N GLY A 402 4.56 -0.04 18.20
CA GLY A 402 3.79 0.31 19.41
C GLY A 402 3.08 -0.89 20.05
N ILE A 403 2.72 -1.88 19.22
CA ILE A 403 2.04 -3.11 19.64
C ILE A 403 3.04 -4.27 19.79
N GLU A 404 3.91 -4.47 18.79
CA GLU A 404 4.71 -5.70 18.65
C GLU A 404 6.13 -5.61 19.23
N CYS A 405 6.64 -4.40 19.51
CA CYS A 405 8.05 -4.19 19.87
C CYS A 405 8.22 -3.48 21.22
N GLY A 406 9.43 -3.49 21.75
CA GLY A 406 9.78 -2.77 22.99
C GLY A 406 9.09 -3.31 24.26
N LYS A 407 8.67 -4.58 24.27
CA LYS A 407 8.00 -5.24 25.40
C LYS A 407 8.95 -6.06 26.30
N GLY A 408 10.25 -6.05 26.00
CA GLY A 408 11.26 -6.88 26.67
C GLY A 408 11.43 -8.28 26.07
N SER A 409 10.47 -8.73 25.26
CA SER A 409 10.46 -10.01 24.56
C SER A 409 9.67 -9.91 23.24
N GLU A 410 9.84 -10.90 22.36
CA GLU A 410 9.02 -11.01 21.14
C GLU A 410 7.59 -11.44 21.48
N VAL A 411 6.62 -10.89 20.75
CA VAL A 411 5.23 -11.34 20.78
C VAL A 411 4.98 -12.36 19.67
N SER A 412 3.86 -13.08 19.73
CA SER A 412 3.56 -14.11 18.72
C SER A 412 3.50 -13.56 17.29
N GLN A 413 2.97 -12.35 17.12
CA GLN A 413 2.87 -11.67 15.84
C GLN A 413 4.26 -11.40 15.23
N SER A 414 5.22 -10.91 16.03
CA SER A 414 6.57 -10.64 15.54
C SER A 414 7.34 -11.94 15.27
N LEU A 415 7.15 -12.98 16.09
CA LEU A 415 7.71 -14.32 15.82
C LEU A 415 7.20 -14.93 14.51
N ASN A 416 5.91 -14.79 14.20
CA ASN A 416 5.33 -15.26 12.94
C ASN A 416 5.95 -14.55 11.73
N ARG A 417 6.12 -13.22 11.83
CA ARG A 417 6.81 -12.42 10.78
C ARG A 417 8.24 -12.90 10.58
N ILE A 418 8.98 -13.12 11.67
CA ILE A 418 10.37 -13.61 11.63
C ILE A 418 10.45 -15.00 10.99
N ALA A 419 9.52 -15.90 11.33
CA ALA A 419 9.46 -17.24 10.75
C ALA A 419 9.22 -17.18 9.25
N ALA A 420 8.26 -16.36 8.79
CA ALA A 420 8.00 -16.16 7.36
C ALA A 420 9.21 -15.54 6.64
N TYR A 421 9.87 -14.55 7.25
CA TYR A 421 11.06 -13.91 6.67
C TYR A 421 12.19 -14.89 6.44
N LYS A 422 12.47 -15.77 7.41
CA LYS A 422 13.50 -16.82 7.28
C LYS A 422 13.22 -17.77 6.12
N GLU A 423 11.96 -18.15 5.90
CA GLU A 423 11.60 -19.04 4.79
C GLU A 423 11.70 -18.31 3.43
N PHE A 424 11.20 -17.07 3.33
CA PHE A 424 11.31 -16.31 2.07
C PHE A 424 12.76 -16.00 1.69
N THR A 425 13.61 -15.64 2.66
CA THR A 425 15.03 -15.34 2.39
C THR A 425 15.79 -16.60 1.97
N LYS A 426 15.54 -17.73 2.63
CA LYS A 426 16.06 -19.04 2.23
C LYS A 426 15.66 -19.38 0.79
N GLU A 427 14.38 -19.25 0.46
CA GLU A 427 13.83 -19.56 -0.86
C GLU A 427 14.35 -18.63 -1.97
N LEU A 428 14.79 -17.41 -1.63
CA LEU A 428 15.38 -16.43 -2.55
C LEU A 428 16.92 -16.44 -2.57
N GLY A 429 17.54 -17.30 -1.75
CA GLY A 429 18.99 -17.42 -1.64
C GLY A 429 19.66 -16.18 -1.04
N ILE A 430 19.02 -15.56 -0.04
CA ILE A 430 19.50 -14.35 0.63
C ILE A 430 20.23 -14.75 1.91
N ASP A 431 21.47 -14.30 2.07
CA ASP A 431 22.16 -14.38 3.36
C ASP A 431 21.68 -13.28 4.30
N ILE A 432 21.19 -13.70 5.46
CA ILE A 432 20.71 -12.84 6.55
C ILE A 432 21.58 -12.95 7.80
N THR A 433 22.76 -13.57 7.69
CA THR A 433 23.73 -13.64 8.77
C THR A 433 24.10 -12.22 9.22
N GLY A 434 23.96 -11.96 10.51
CA GLY A 434 24.25 -10.65 11.12
C GLY A 434 23.09 -9.65 11.10
N GLU A 435 21.94 -9.96 10.47
CA GLU A 435 20.76 -9.10 10.56
C GLU A 435 20.08 -9.19 11.94
N GLN A 436 19.60 -8.04 12.45
CA GLN A 436 18.72 -8.05 13.62
C GLN A 436 17.30 -8.38 13.19
N LEU A 437 16.85 -9.60 13.47
CA LEU A 437 15.50 -10.05 13.13
C LEU A 437 14.44 -9.67 14.17
N THR A 438 14.85 -9.46 15.42
CA THR A 438 13.99 -9.24 16.59
C THR A 438 13.81 -7.75 16.90
N CYS A 439 12.67 -7.38 17.50
CA CYS A 439 12.36 -6.01 17.92
C CYS A 439 11.82 -5.90 19.36
N GLY A 440 11.68 -7.00 20.09
CA GLY A 440 11.09 -7.06 21.43
C GLY A 440 11.82 -6.20 22.45
N ASN A 441 13.12 -5.98 22.25
CA ASN A 441 13.96 -5.11 23.08
C ASN A 441 14.29 -3.76 22.42
N SER A 442 13.71 -3.45 21.27
CA SER A 442 13.98 -2.21 20.54
C SER A 442 13.18 -1.05 21.13
N LYS A 443 13.85 0.09 21.35
CA LYS A 443 13.24 1.33 21.85
C LYS A 443 12.72 2.25 20.74
N GLY A 444 13.06 1.94 19.49
CA GLY A 444 12.57 2.66 18.31
C GLY A 444 13.48 3.78 17.80
N PHE A 445 13.00 4.43 16.74
CA PHE A 445 13.63 5.60 16.13
C PHE A 445 13.27 6.85 16.94
N THR A 446 14.08 7.20 17.93
CA THR A 446 13.89 8.41 18.74
C THR A 446 14.62 9.60 18.12
N ASP A 447 14.44 10.78 18.71
CA ASP A 447 15.26 11.93 18.34
C ASP A 447 16.76 11.61 18.46
N GLY A 448 17.56 12.11 17.52
CA GLY A 448 18.99 11.79 17.39
C GLY A 448 19.33 10.45 16.73
N SER A 449 18.36 9.57 16.45
CA SER A 449 18.57 8.39 15.60
C SER A 449 19.04 8.81 14.19
N ALA A 450 19.97 8.06 13.60
CA ALA A 450 20.44 8.36 12.24
C ALA A 450 19.38 8.08 11.16
N ALA A 451 18.36 7.29 11.50
CA ALA A 451 17.21 7.00 10.64
C ALA A 451 16.00 7.87 10.93
N ALA A 452 15.95 8.58 12.07
CA ALA A 452 14.75 9.34 12.40
C ALA A 452 14.53 10.46 11.39
N THR A 453 13.31 10.54 10.87
CA THR A 453 12.90 11.61 9.95
C THR A 453 11.90 12.53 10.62
N LYS A 454 12.09 13.84 10.49
CA LYS A 454 11.17 14.90 10.92
C LYS A 454 10.69 15.63 9.67
N THR A 455 9.66 15.10 9.01
CA THR A 455 9.15 15.69 7.76
C THR A 455 7.89 16.48 7.94
N TYR A 456 7.11 16.17 8.98
CA TYR A 456 5.82 16.81 9.20
C TYR A 456 5.98 18.22 9.76
N LEU A 457 4.98 19.06 9.52
CA LEU A 457 4.99 20.47 9.90
C LEU A 457 3.82 20.77 10.83
N ASP A 458 4.08 21.59 11.84
CA ASP A 458 3.06 22.13 12.74
C ASP A 458 3.29 23.63 13.00
N LYS A 459 2.33 24.29 13.63
CA LYS A 459 2.37 25.71 13.97
C LYS A 459 3.66 26.06 14.73
N GLY A 460 4.37 27.07 14.23
CA GLY A 460 5.46 27.73 14.94
C GLY A 460 4.90 28.75 15.94
N TRP A 461 5.48 28.78 17.14
CA TRP A 461 5.04 29.65 18.24
C TRP A 461 5.96 30.84 18.49
N ASN A 462 6.90 31.10 17.58
CA ASN A 462 7.87 32.18 17.72
C ASN A 462 7.19 33.56 17.71
N TYR A 463 7.67 34.44 18.58
CA TYR A 463 7.21 35.83 18.68
C TYR A 463 7.95 36.73 17.69
N ASN A 464 7.22 37.60 17.01
CA ASN A 464 7.77 38.68 16.18
C ASN A 464 7.00 39.98 16.45
N PRO A 465 7.59 40.97 17.14
CA PRO A 465 6.89 42.20 17.53
C PRO A 465 6.48 43.07 16.34
N ASN A 466 7.07 42.85 15.16
CA ASN A 466 6.75 43.63 13.95
C ASN A 466 5.50 43.10 13.23
N ASN A 467 5.00 41.92 13.60
CA ASN A 467 3.84 41.30 12.98
C ASN A 467 2.58 41.56 13.84
N PRO A 468 1.40 41.74 13.22
CA PRO A 468 0.12 41.79 13.92
C PRO A 468 -0.04 40.61 14.90
N GLY A 469 -0.42 40.90 16.14
CA GLY A 469 -0.57 39.89 17.19
C GLY A 469 0.74 39.27 17.69
N GLY A 470 1.90 39.75 17.23
CA GLY A 470 3.20 39.29 17.71
C GLY A 470 3.63 37.92 17.18
N VAL A 471 3.01 37.39 16.11
CA VAL A 471 3.28 36.03 15.62
C VAL A 471 4.28 36.01 14.46
N ALA A 472 5.22 35.07 14.44
CA ALA A 472 6.24 34.99 13.39
C ALA A 472 5.77 34.41 12.04
N TRP A 473 4.48 34.04 11.88
CA TRP A 473 3.93 33.37 10.69
C TRP A 473 4.84 32.28 10.13
N SER A 474 5.09 31.25 10.93
CA SER A 474 5.98 30.16 10.57
C SER A 474 5.41 28.82 11.00
N CYS A 475 5.79 27.77 10.28
CA CYS A 475 5.67 26.40 10.75
C CYS A 475 7.04 25.86 11.12
N GLN A 476 7.05 24.82 11.95
CA GLN A 476 8.23 24.11 12.43
C GLN A 476 8.09 22.60 12.20
N LEU A 477 9.20 21.88 12.27
CA LEU A 477 9.19 20.42 12.16
C LEU A 477 8.49 19.78 13.37
N ALA A 478 7.64 18.80 13.09
CA ALA A 478 6.99 17.95 14.08
C ALA A 478 7.58 16.54 14.07
N THR A 479 7.64 15.92 15.25
CA THR A 479 8.05 14.51 15.43
C THR A 479 6.87 13.53 15.36
N TYR A 480 5.69 14.03 15.02
CA TYR A 480 4.45 13.29 14.88
C TYR A 480 3.78 13.69 13.57
N GLN A 481 2.85 12.87 13.09
CA GLN A 481 2.19 13.09 11.81
C GLN A 481 1.25 14.30 11.89
N THR A 482 1.21 15.10 10.82
CA THR A 482 0.23 16.16 10.59
C THR A 482 -0.20 16.12 9.11
N PRO A 483 -1.20 16.91 8.68
CA PRO A 483 -1.56 16.96 7.26
C PRO A 483 -0.52 17.63 6.34
N PHE A 484 0.48 18.30 6.91
CA PHE A 484 1.50 19.04 6.17
C PHE A 484 2.86 18.36 6.33
N SER A 485 3.57 18.17 5.22
CA SER A 485 4.88 17.53 5.25
C SER A 485 5.81 18.14 4.22
N LEU A 486 7.07 18.39 4.61
CA LEU A 486 8.15 18.76 3.69
C LEU A 486 8.35 17.73 2.58
N ALA A 487 7.86 16.50 2.75
CA ALA A 487 7.81 15.52 1.68
C ALA A 487 6.99 15.97 0.46
N ASN A 488 6.05 16.92 0.64
CA ASN A 488 5.28 17.54 -0.42
C ASN A 488 5.77 18.98 -0.65
N PRO A 489 6.24 19.34 -1.85
CA PRO A 489 6.58 20.73 -2.16
C PRO A 489 5.39 21.68 -1.92
N GLY A 490 5.64 22.80 -1.24
CA GLY A 490 4.62 23.83 -0.98
C GLY A 490 3.79 23.61 0.29
N ASP A 491 3.88 22.45 0.94
CA ASP A 491 3.16 22.20 2.19
C ASP A 491 3.65 23.11 3.34
N TYR A 492 4.86 23.69 3.27
CA TYR A 492 5.29 24.71 4.23
C TYR A 492 4.40 25.94 4.19
N GLN A 493 4.19 26.50 3.01
CA GLN A 493 3.27 27.62 2.83
C GLN A 493 1.85 27.21 3.21
N ALA A 494 1.37 26.01 2.79
CA ALA A 494 0.04 25.54 3.14
C ALA A 494 -0.18 25.42 4.66
N CYS A 495 0.85 25.00 5.40
CA CYS A 495 0.86 24.94 6.85
C CYS A 495 0.71 26.34 7.47
N VAL A 496 1.53 27.30 7.04
CA VAL A 496 1.46 28.69 7.55
C VAL A 496 0.12 29.33 7.17
N ASP A 497 -0.34 29.11 5.94
CA ASP A 497 -1.63 29.61 5.48
C ASP A 497 -2.77 29.07 6.35
N TYR A 498 -2.77 27.77 6.66
CA TYR A 498 -3.78 27.18 7.53
C TYR A 498 -3.77 27.76 8.93
N PHE A 499 -2.61 27.84 9.59
CA PHE A 499 -2.53 28.20 11.01
C PHE A 499 -2.64 29.69 11.32
N PHE A 500 -2.52 30.57 10.33
CA PHE A 500 -2.50 32.02 10.55
C PHE A 500 -3.51 32.80 9.70
N ARG A 501 -4.10 32.19 8.67
CA ARG A 501 -5.15 32.82 7.86
C ARG A 501 -6.24 31.85 7.39
N GLY A 502 -6.20 30.59 7.84
CA GLY A 502 -7.14 29.55 7.45
C GLY A 502 -8.48 29.68 8.16
N GLN A 503 -9.55 29.51 7.40
CA GLN A 503 -10.91 29.39 7.88
C GLN A 503 -11.48 28.06 7.39
N VAL A 504 -12.08 27.31 8.31
CA VAL A 504 -12.80 26.08 7.97
C VAL A 504 -14.28 26.36 8.04
N LYS A 505 -14.93 26.24 6.89
CA LYS A 505 -16.37 26.40 6.73
C LYS A 505 -17.05 25.04 6.63
N PHE A 506 -18.11 24.86 7.40
CA PHE A 506 -18.92 23.65 7.40
C PHE A 506 -20.39 24.02 7.50
N ASN A 507 -21.24 23.42 6.65
CA ASN A 507 -22.67 23.76 6.55
C ASN A 507 -22.95 25.27 6.44
N GLY A 508 -22.12 25.99 5.66
CA GLY A 508 -22.32 27.43 5.47
C GLY A 508 -21.69 28.32 6.56
N GLN A 509 -21.19 27.76 7.66
CA GLN A 509 -20.68 28.51 8.82
C GLN A 509 -19.18 28.32 9.01
N ILE A 510 -18.46 29.37 9.41
CA ILE A 510 -17.06 29.26 9.82
C ILE A 510 -17.05 28.61 11.22
N VAL A 511 -16.48 27.41 11.30
CA VAL A 511 -16.39 26.62 12.54
C VAL A 511 -14.98 26.63 13.14
N ILE A 512 -13.97 26.99 12.35
CA ILE A 512 -12.60 27.24 12.79
C ILE A 512 -12.12 28.50 12.07
N ASP A 513 -11.55 29.44 12.81
CA ASP A 513 -11.01 30.70 12.29
C ASP A 513 -9.62 30.94 12.89
N ASN A 514 -8.58 30.50 12.17
CA ASN A 514 -7.19 30.62 12.62
C ASN A 514 -6.62 32.03 12.37
N SER A 515 -7.41 32.96 11.83
CA SER A 515 -6.99 34.35 11.61
C SER A 515 -7.17 35.26 12.84
N LYS A 516 -7.77 34.74 13.91
CA LYS A 516 -8.14 35.48 15.13
C LYS A 516 -7.23 35.20 16.32
#